data_AF-A0A060BZ30-F1
#
_entry.id   AF-A0A060BZ30-F1
#
_cell.length_a   1.000
_cell.length_b   1.000
_cell.length_c   1.000
_cell.angle_alpha   90.00
_cell.angle_beta   90.00
_cell.angle_gamma   90.00
#
_symmetry.space_group_name_H-M   'P 1'
#
loop_
_entity.id
_entity.type
_entity.pdbx_description
1 polymer ?
#
loop_
_entity_poly.entity_id
_entity_poly.type
_entity_poly.pdbx_seq_one_letter_code
_entity_poly.pdbx_strand_id
1 'polypeptide(L)'
;MIKPISQAQLDRVRRRLRFLYDERADWLVDRFYHLIGRYGVGVEPPAPSARRWDQKDVLLITYADMVHTKGETPLATLDKFCVEHLKGAVSTVHILPFYPWSSDDGFSVIDYRQVKREYGTWKDVEKLGENFQLAFDLVLNHCSAKSAWFHDFILGISPARHYF
;
A
#
# COMPACT_ATOMS: atom_id res chain seq x y z
N MET A 1 -20.79 -13.93 1.86
CA MET A 1 -20.00 -15.00 2.50
C MET A 1 -18.55 -14.64 2.26
N ILE A 2 -17.83 -14.14 3.29
CA ILE A 2 -16.40 -13.80 3.18
C ILE A 2 -15.72 -15.06 2.63
N LYS A 3 -15.00 -14.98 1.50
CA LYS A 3 -14.21 -16.13 1.06
C LYS A 3 -13.14 -16.33 2.12
N PRO A 4 -13.25 -17.36 2.98
CA PRO A 4 -12.31 -17.52 4.07
C PRO A 4 -10.95 -17.77 3.44
N ILE A 5 -9.90 -17.23 4.07
CA ILE A 5 -8.55 -17.75 3.86
C ILE A 5 -8.63 -19.27 3.98
N SER A 6 -8.10 -19.99 3.01
CA SER A 6 -8.20 -21.45 3.05
C SER A 6 -7.44 -22.00 4.25
N GLN A 7 -7.88 -23.14 4.78
CA GLN A 7 -7.18 -23.81 5.88
C GLN A 7 -5.69 -24.02 5.55
N ALA A 8 -5.38 -24.42 4.32
CA ALA A 8 -4.02 -24.60 3.84
C ALA A 8 -3.19 -23.29 3.87
N GLN A 9 -3.79 -22.14 3.57
CA GLN A 9 -3.13 -20.84 3.68
C GLN A 9 -2.88 -20.45 5.15
N LEU A 10 -3.86 -20.66 6.04
CA LEU A 10 -3.70 -20.42 7.47
C LEU A 10 -2.62 -21.32 8.08
N ASP A 11 -2.56 -22.60 7.69
CA ASP A 11 -1.53 -23.52 8.15
C ASP A 11 -0.14 -23.09 7.69
N ARG A 12 -0.02 -22.54 6.47
CA ARG A 12 1.23 -21.96 5.98
C ARG A 12 1.64 -20.73 6.78
N VAL A 13 0.71 -19.84 7.11
CA VAL A 13 0.96 -18.67 7.98
C VAL A 13 1.39 -19.13 9.37
N ARG A 14 0.69 -20.12 9.96
CA ARG A 14 1.04 -20.70 11.27
C ARG A 14 2.47 -21.22 11.29
N ARG A 15 2.90 -21.99 10.28
CA ARG A 15 4.27 -22.50 10.22
C ARG A 15 5.31 -21.38 10.17
N ARG A 16 5.06 -20.31 9.42
CA ARG A 16 5.96 -19.14 9.35
C ARG A 16 6.01 -18.37 10.66
N LEU A 17 4.87 -18.18 11.31
CA LEU A 17 4.82 -17.53 12.63
C LEU A 17 5.48 -18.39 13.71
N ARG A 18 5.32 -19.71 13.66
CA ARG A 18 6.00 -20.67 14.57
C ARG A 18 7.50 -20.56 14.44
N PHE A 19 8.02 -20.45 13.22
CA PHE A 19 9.45 -20.27 12.98
C PHE A 19 10.02 -18.95 13.56
N LEU A 20 9.23 -17.87 13.56
CA LEU A 20 9.69 -16.55 14.01
C LEU A 20 9.39 -16.24 15.48
N TYR A 21 8.34 -16.83 16.05
CA TYR A 21 7.77 -16.42 17.33
C TYR A 21 7.44 -17.59 18.27
N ASP A 22 7.84 -18.81 17.90
CA ASP A 22 7.70 -20.04 18.68
C ASP A 22 6.28 -20.24 19.22
N GLU A 23 6.14 -20.38 20.53
CA GLU A 23 4.89 -20.69 21.24
C GLU A 23 3.78 -19.67 20.99
N ARG A 24 4.12 -18.42 20.62
CA ARG A 24 3.14 -17.36 20.36
C ARG A 24 2.40 -17.51 19.03
N ALA A 25 2.80 -18.44 18.18
CA ALA A 25 2.29 -18.52 16.81
C ALA A 25 0.78 -18.72 16.72
N ASP A 26 0.18 -19.57 17.56
CA ASP A 26 -1.26 -19.83 17.48
C ASP A 26 -2.08 -18.58 17.82
N TRP A 27 -1.70 -17.89 18.89
CA TRP A 27 -2.29 -16.60 19.25
C TRP A 27 -2.11 -15.54 18.14
N LEU A 28 -0.95 -15.50 17.49
CA LEU A 28 -0.71 -14.58 16.37
C LEU A 28 -1.56 -14.91 15.13
N VAL A 29 -1.79 -16.20 14.84
CA VAL A 29 -2.69 -16.63 13.77
C VAL A 29 -4.11 -16.18 14.04
N ASP A 30 -4.59 -16.33 15.28
CA ASP A 30 -5.93 -15.87 15.65
C ASP A 30 -6.06 -14.35 15.50
N ARG A 31 -5.04 -13.59 15.95
CA ARG A 31 -5.02 -12.13 15.74
C ARG A 31 -4.98 -11.74 14.26
N PHE A 32 -4.19 -12.46 13.46
CA PHE A 32 -4.12 -12.26 12.02
C PHE A 32 -5.48 -12.49 11.35
N TYR A 33 -6.19 -13.55 11.74
CA TYR A 33 -7.53 -13.83 11.23
C TYR A 33 -8.52 -12.69 11.54
N HIS A 34 -8.52 -12.19 12.77
CA HIS A 34 -9.36 -11.04 13.15
C HIS A 34 -8.99 -9.76 12.40
N LEU A 35 -7.70 -9.52 12.14
CA LEU A 35 -7.24 -8.37 11.36
C LEU A 35 -7.76 -8.41 9.93
N ILE A 36 -7.74 -9.58 9.29
CA ILE A 36 -8.27 -9.76 7.94
C ILE A 36 -9.76 -9.48 7.89
N GLY A 37 -10.53 -9.99 8.86
CA GLY A 37 -11.94 -9.68 8.99
C GLY A 37 -12.21 -8.19 9.18
N ARG A 38 -11.44 -7.51 10.03
CA ARG A 38 -11.55 -6.06 10.28
C ARG A 38 -11.37 -5.22 9.03
N TYR A 39 -10.43 -5.59 8.15
CA TYR A 39 -10.16 -4.87 6.91
C TYR A 39 -10.97 -5.38 5.71
N GLY A 40 -11.93 -6.29 5.93
CA GLY A 40 -12.82 -6.78 4.86
C GLY A 40 -12.10 -7.55 3.76
N VAL A 41 -10.90 -8.08 4.03
CA VAL A 41 -10.13 -8.83 3.03
C VAL A 41 -10.91 -10.10 2.67
N GLY A 42 -11.26 -10.25 1.38
CA GLY A 42 -12.05 -11.38 0.87
C GLY A 42 -13.57 -11.22 1.02
N VAL A 43 -14.07 -10.04 1.40
CA VAL A 43 -15.50 -9.70 1.35
C VAL A 43 -15.95 -9.59 -0.11
N GLU A 44 -15.15 -8.94 -0.94
CA GLU A 44 -15.37 -8.92 -2.39
C GLU A 44 -14.75 -10.16 -3.04
N PRO A 45 -15.39 -10.72 -4.08
CA PRO A 45 -14.78 -11.78 -4.86
C PRO A 45 -13.43 -11.28 -5.38
N PRO A 46 -12.35 -12.08 -5.28
CA PRO A 46 -11.08 -11.67 -5.84
C PRO A 46 -11.31 -11.33 -7.31
N ALA A 47 -10.77 -10.19 -7.75
CA ALA A 47 -10.71 -9.87 -9.16
C ALA A 47 -10.24 -11.12 -9.93
N PRO A 48 -10.83 -11.43 -11.10
CA PRO A 48 -10.43 -12.59 -11.90
C PRO A 48 -8.91 -12.62 -11.94
N SER A 49 -8.30 -13.78 -11.64
CA SER A 49 -6.85 -13.89 -11.41
C SER A 49 -6.12 -13.01 -12.41
N ALA A 50 -5.58 -11.88 -11.93
CA ALA A 50 -4.96 -10.92 -12.80
C ALA A 50 -3.96 -11.71 -13.64
N ARG A 51 -4.08 -11.60 -14.96
CA ARG A 51 -3.19 -12.28 -15.90
C ARG A 51 -1.76 -12.04 -15.38
N ARG A 52 -0.95 -13.11 -15.34
CA ARG A 52 0.47 -12.93 -15.00
C ARG A 52 1.07 -11.97 -16.02
N TRP A 53 1.98 -11.12 -15.58
CA TRP A 53 2.71 -10.26 -16.50
C TRP A 53 3.44 -11.09 -17.55
N ASP A 54 3.50 -10.57 -18.77
CA ASP A 54 4.32 -11.12 -19.86
C ASP A 54 5.13 -10.00 -20.53
N GLN A 55 5.83 -10.33 -21.61
CA GLN A 55 6.70 -9.42 -22.34
C GLN A 55 5.99 -8.21 -22.97
N LYS A 56 4.65 -8.15 -22.95
CA LYS A 56 3.84 -7.02 -23.43
C LYS A 56 3.52 -6.01 -22.32
N ASP A 57 3.77 -6.36 -21.07
CA ASP A 57 3.53 -5.44 -19.96
C ASP A 57 4.66 -4.41 -19.87
N VAL A 58 4.28 -3.14 -19.81
CA VAL A 58 5.19 -2.00 -19.76
C VAL A 58 4.88 -1.20 -18.50
N LEU A 59 5.92 -1.01 -17.67
CA LEU A 59 5.84 -0.33 -16.39
C LEU A 59 6.41 1.08 -16.49
N LEU A 60 5.61 2.08 -16.12
CA LEU A 60 6.10 3.43 -15.82
C LEU A 60 6.35 3.53 -14.31
N ILE A 61 7.54 3.95 -13.91
CA ILE A 61 7.83 4.32 -12.52
C ILE A 61 7.94 5.84 -12.45
N THR A 62 7.18 6.48 -11.56
CA THR A 62 7.12 7.94 -11.48
C THR A 62 6.84 8.42 -10.07
N TYR A 63 7.30 9.63 -9.74
CA TYR A 63 6.76 10.38 -8.60
C TYR A 63 5.36 10.92 -8.92
N ALA A 64 4.55 11.12 -7.89
CA ALA A 64 3.19 11.67 -8.01
C ALA A 64 3.17 13.10 -8.58
N ASP A 65 4.27 13.83 -8.40
CA ASP A 65 4.49 15.22 -8.80
C ASP A 65 5.54 15.35 -9.93
N MET A 66 5.72 14.32 -10.74
CA MET A 66 6.62 14.43 -11.90
C MET A 66 6.12 15.43 -12.95
N VAL A 67 4.80 15.57 -13.10
CA VAL A 67 4.14 16.48 -14.05
C VAL A 67 3.19 17.40 -13.32
N HIS A 68 3.09 18.64 -13.80
CA HIS A 68 2.36 19.70 -13.11
C HIS A 68 1.54 20.57 -14.05
N THR A 69 0.31 20.88 -13.63
CA THR A 69 -0.55 21.88 -14.25
C THR A 69 -1.04 22.83 -13.17
N LYS A 70 -0.97 24.15 -13.43
CA LYS A 70 -1.39 25.17 -12.47
C LYS A 70 -2.88 25.02 -12.14
N GLY A 71 -3.20 24.93 -10.85
CA GLY A 71 -4.57 24.82 -10.35
C GLY A 71 -5.09 23.38 -10.24
N GLU A 72 -4.26 22.38 -10.52
CA GLU A 72 -4.59 20.96 -10.39
C GLU A 72 -3.71 20.28 -9.35
N THR A 73 -4.22 19.21 -8.73
CA THR A 73 -3.39 18.35 -7.89
C THR A 73 -2.45 17.52 -8.77
N PRO A 74 -1.21 17.28 -8.35
CA PRO A 74 -0.24 16.50 -9.12
C PRO A 74 -0.74 15.14 -9.61
N LEU A 75 -1.44 14.36 -8.77
CA LEU A 75 -2.01 13.07 -9.17
C LEU A 75 -3.06 13.19 -10.28
N ALA A 76 -3.86 14.26 -10.28
CA ALA A 76 -4.85 14.51 -11.33
C ALA A 76 -4.19 14.93 -12.65
N THR A 77 -3.10 15.71 -12.58
CA THR A 77 -2.31 16.02 -13.76
C THR A 77 -1.60 14.78 -14.31
N LEU A 78 -1.06 13.93 -13.44
CA LEU A 78 -0.45 12.66 -13.83
C LEU A 78 -1.44 11.74 -14.53
N ASP A 79 -2.67 11.61 -14.00
CA ASP A 79 -3.76 10.86 -14.66
C ASP A 79 -4.01 11.36 -16.08
N LYS A 80 -4.21 12.68 -16.25
CA LYS A 80 -4.44 13.27 -17.58
C LYS A 80 -3.29 13.01 -18.53
N PHE A 81 -2.05 13.24 -18.09
CA PHE A 81 -0.85 13.02 -18.90
C PHE A 81 -0.74 11.55 -19.35
N CYS A 82 -0.91 10.61 -18.41
CA CYS A 82 -0.85 9.18 -18.72
C CYS A 82 -1.96 8.76 -19.68
N VAL A 83 -3.20 9.22 -19.46
CA VAL A 83 -4.34 8.90 -20.33
C VAL A 83 -4.13 9.45 -21.74
N GLU A 84 -3.66 10.70 -21.86
CA GLU A 84 -3.50 11.39 -23.15
C GLU A 84 -2.33 10.84 -23.96
N HIS A 85 -1.21 10.51 -23.31
CA HIS A 85 0.04 10.21 -24.02
C HIS A 85 0.49 8.76 -23.92
N LEU A 86 0.07 8.01 -22.91
CA LEU A 86 0.63 6.69 -22.59
C LEU A 86 -0.37 5.54 -22.66
N LYS A 87 -1.68 5.84 -22.74
CA LYS A 87 -2.72 4.82 -22.81
C LYS A 87 -2.55 3.94 -24.05
N GLY A 88 -2.52 2.63 -23.83
CA GLY A 88 -2.27 1.62 -24.88
C GLY A 88 -0.79 1.26 -25.06
N ALA A 89 0.14 2.08 -24.56
CA ALA A 89 1.58 1.79 -24.56
C ALA A 89 2.09 1.33 -23.18
N VAL A 90 1.59 1.93 -22.10
CA VAL A 90 1.89 1.58 -20.71
C VAL A 90 0.74 0.79 -20.12
N SER A 91 1.02 -0.33 -19.45
CA SER A 91 0.00 -1.14 -18.78
C SER A 91 -0.10 -0.84 -17.29
N THR A 92 1.02 -0.51 -16.65
CA THR A 92 1.11 -0.31 -15.20
C THR A 92 1.83 0.99 -14.86
N VAL A 93 1.29 1.73 -13.90
CA VAL A 93 1.94 2.90 -13.31
C VAL A 93 2.32 2.58 -11.87
N HIS A 94 3.62 2.57 -11.59
CA HIS A 94 4.16 2.54 -10.24
C HIS A 94 4.37 3.97 -9.75
N ILE A 95 3.53 4.40 -8.81
CA ILE A 95 3.69 5.68 -8.13
C ILE A 95 4.62 5.46 -6.94
N LEU A 96 5.79 6.10 -6.97
CA LEU A 96 6.72 6.17 -5.84
C LEU A 96 6.02 6.82 -4.63
N PRO A 97 6.52 6.64 -3.39
CA PRO A 97 5.74 6.91 -2.18
C PRO A 97 5.07 8.30 -2.16
N PHE A 98 3.74 8.29 -2.18
CA PHE A 98 2.89 9.48 -2.22
C PHE A 98 2.14 9.72 -0.89
N TYR A 99 2.47 8.95 0.14
CA TYR A 99 2.02 9.15 1.51
C TYR A 99 2.58 10.46 2.09
N PRO A 100 2.02 11.05 3.15
CA PRO A 100 2.73 12.05 3.94
C PRO A 100 4.11 11.52 4.36
N TRP A 101 5.17 12.29 4.09
CA TRP A 101 6.56 11.90 4.33
C TRP A 101 7.40 13.08 4.83
N SER A 102 8.53 12.80 5.49
CA SER A 102 9.39 13.81 6.10
C SER A 102 10.75 14.04 5.44
N SER A 103 11.30 13.00 4.80
CA SER A 103 12.63 12.93 4.18
C SER A 103 12.71 11.76 3.20
N ASP A 104 13.86 11.59 2.55
CA ASP A 104 14.17 10.46 1.67
C ASP A 104 13.17 10.32 0.51
N ASP A 105 12.79 11.45 -0.09
CA ASP A 105 11.92 11.55 -1.27
C ASP A 105 10.69 10.62 -1.26
N GLY A 106 10.03 10.54 -0.10
CA GLY A 106 8.84 9.71 0.09
C GLY A 106 9.03 8.50 0.99
N PHE A 107 10.25 8.00 1.16
CA PHE A 107 10.51 6.74 1.88
C PHE A 107 10.51 6.89 3.41
N SER A 108 10.64 8.10 3.95
CA SER A 108 10.37 8.36 5.37
C SER A 108 8.87 8.65 5.62
N VAL A 109 8.04 7.60 5.58
CA VAL A 109 6.57 7.69 5.66
C VAL A 109 6.07 8.09 7.05
N ILE A 110 5.18 9.09 7.13
CA ILE A 110 4.54 9.59 8.36
C ILE A 110 3.21 8.85 8.61
N ASP A 111 2.37 8.71 7.57
CA ASP A 111 1.05 8.06 7.69
C ASP A 111 0.69 7.28 6.40
N TYR A 112 0.68 5.95 6.49
CA TYR A 112 0.35 5.05 5.39
C TYR A 112 -1.13 5.07 4.96
N ARG A 113 -2.02 5.72 5.71
CA ARG A 113 -3.46 5.75 5.43
C ARG A 113 -3.91 6.97 4.64
N GLN A 114 -3.01 7.91 4.38
CA GLN A 114 -3.32 9.17 3.74
C GLN A 114 -2.50 9.33 2.46
N VAL A 115 -3.06 10.05 1.50
CA VAL A 115 -2.28 10.65 0.41
C VAL A 115 -1.73 11.98 0.91
N LYS A 116 -0.48 12.31 0.59
CA LYS A 116 0.10 13.62 0.92
C LYS A 116 -0.78 14.70 0.31
N ARG A 117 -1.30 15.60 1.13
CA ARG A 117 -2.31 16.60 0.72
C ARG A 117 -1.91 17.43 -0.50
N GLU A 118 -0.61 17.71 -0.64
CA GLU A 118 -0.06 18.44 -1.78
C GLU A 118 -0.14 17.67 -3.11
N TYR A 119 -0.20 16.33 -3.06
CA TYR A 119 -0.28 15.46 -4.23
C TYR A 119 -1.72 15.18 -4.66
N GLY A 120 -2.66 15.15 -3.70
CA GLY A 120 -4.08 14.92 -3.95
C GLY A 120 -4.74 14.07 -2.86
N THR A 121 -5.65 13.20 -3.27
CA THR A 121 -6.47 12.34 -2.41
C THR A 121 -6.49 10.90 -2.93
N TRP A 122 -7.04 9.98 -2.13
CA TRP A 122 -7.28 8.61 -2.60
C TRP A 122 -8.17 8.53 -3.84
N LYS A 123 -9.10 9.48 -4.02
CA LYS A 123 -9.95 9.54 -5.23
C LYS A 123 -9.12 9.77 -6.50
N ASP A 124 -8.05 10.55 -6.40
CA ASP A 124 -7.15 10.80 -7.54
C ASP A 124 -6.34 9.54 -7.88
N VAL A 125 -5.92 8.78 -6.86
CA VAL A 125 -5.26 7.47 -7.04
C VAL A 125 -6.23 6.44 -7.65
N GLU A 126 -7.46 6.36 -7.13
CA GLU A 126 -8.51 5.49 -7.65
C GLU A 126 -8.81 5.79 -9.12
N LYS A 127 -8.91 7.08 -9.48
CA LYS A 127 -9.15 7.52 -10.84
C LYS A 127 -8.05 7.09 -11.81
N LEU A 128 -6.78 7.21 -11.43
CA LEU A 128 -5.68 6.68 -12.24
C LEU A 128 -5.81 5.16 -12.44
N GLY A 129 -6.26 4.45 -11.40
CA GLY A 129 -6.51 3.00 -11.42
C GLY A 129 -7.66 2.56 -12.32
N GLU A 130 -8.54 3.47 -12.76
CA GLU A 130 -9.56 3.18 -13.77
C GLU A 130 -8.95 2.93 -15.15
N ASN A 131 -7.76 3.48 -15.42
CA ASN A 131 -7.10 3.44 -16.72
C ASN A 131 -5.85 2.53 -16.74
N PHE A 132 -5.19 2.34 -15.61
CA PHE A 132 -3.92 1.62 -15.50
C PHE A 132 -3.93 0.63 -14.33
N GLN A 133 -3.12 -0.43 -14.42
CA GLN A 133 -2.76 -1.18 -13.21
C GLN A 133 -1.87 -0.30 -12.33
N LEU A 134 -2.03 -0.38 -11.01
CA LEU A 134 -1.26 0.42 -10.07
C LEU A 134 -0.29 -0.44 -9.27
N ALA A 135 0.92 0.08 -9.07
CA ALA A 135 1.92 -0.48 -8.16
C ALA A 135 2.40 0.61 -7.20
N PHE A 136 2.66 0.24 -5.95
CA PHE A 136 3.09 1.15 -4.90
C PHE A 136 4.14 0.50 -4.01
N ASP A 137 4.97 1.34 -3.40
CA ASP A 137 5.90 0.92 -2.36
C ASP A 137 5.19 0.68 -1.03
N LEU A 138 5.40 -0.51 -0.45
CA LEU A 138 5.10 -0.78 0.94
C LEU A 138 6.39 -0.63 1.75
N VAL A 139 6.64 0.56 2.28
CA VAL A 139 7.81 0.81 3.14
C VAL A 139 7.58 0.22 4.52
N LEU A 140 7.80 -1.08 4.68
CA LEU A 140 7.49 -1.82 5.92
C LEU A 140 8.63 -1.83 6.96
N ASN A 141 9.87 -1.59 6.55
CA ASN A 141 11.05 -1.82 7.40
C ASN A 141 11.27 -0.69 8.42
N HIS A 142 10.87 0.53 8.08
CA HIS A 142 11.02 1.72 8.91
C HIS A 142 9.90 2.71 8.57
N CYS A 143 9.72 3.72 9.43
CA CYS A 143 8.85 4.86 9.16
C CYS A 143 9.50 6.16 9.68
N SER A 144 8.89 7.30 9.38
CA SER A 144 9.37 8.60 9.84
C SER A 144 9.36 8.70 11.37
N ALA A 145 10.38 9.35 11.91
CA ALA A 145 10.41 9.80 13.31
C ALA A 145 9.27 10.80 13.63
N LYS A 146 8.61 11.38 12.62
CA LYS A 146 7.43 12.23 12.78
C LYS A 146 6.10 11.44 12.78
N SER A 147 6.13 10.12 12.68
CA SER A 147 4.94 9.28 12.72
C SER A 147 4.34 9.19 14.13
N ALA A 148 3.03 8.96 14.23
CA ALA A 148 2.37 8.74 15.51
C ALA A 148 2.93 7.52 16.24
N TRP A 149 3.34 6.47 15.52
CA TRP A 149 3.94 5.28 16.12
C TRP A 149 5.28 5.60 16.81
N PHE A 150 6.14 6.40 16.18
CA PHE A 150 7.41 6.77 16.80
C PHE A 150 7.22 7.70 18.00
N HIS A 151 6.28 8.64 17.91
CA HIS A 151 5.89 9.48 19.04
C HIS A 151 5.41 8.64 20.25
N ASP A 152 4.48 7.71 20.01
CA ASP A 152 3.95 6.84 21.06
C ASP A 152 5.01 5.88 21.63
N PHE A 153 5.99 5.46 20.81
CA PHE A 153 7.16 4.71 21.26
C PHE A 153 7.98 5.49 22.28
N ILE A 154 8.34 6.75 21.98
CA ILE A 154 9.10 7.61 22.89
C ILE A 154 8.33 7.83 24.22
N LEU A 155 7.01 7.94 24.17
CA LEU A 155 6.17 8.11 25.36
C LEU A 155 5.84 6.81 26.10
N GLY A 156 6.25 5.64 25.58
CA GLY A 156 5.93 4.35 26.17
C GLY A 156 4.45 3.96 26.09
N ILE A 157 3.70 4.52 25.14
CA ILE A 157 2.26 4.29 24.96
C ILE A 157 2.00 3.01 24.17
N SER A 158 1.09 2.17 24.66
CA SER A 158 0.66 0.98 23.93
C SER A 158 -0.30 1.31 22.78
N PRO A 159 -0.22 0.60 21.64
CA PRO A 159 0.63 -0.57 21.39
C PRO A 159 2.06 -0.26 20.93
N ALA A 160 2.39 0.99 20.59
CA ALA A 160 3.63 1.34 19.87
C ALA A 160 4.92 1.32 20.72
N ARG A 161 4.81 1.25 22.05
CA ARG A 161 5.95 1.20 23.00
C ARG A 161 7.03 0.13 22.73
N HIS A 162 6.77 -0.84 21.86
CA HIS A 162 7.72 -1.90 21.47
C HIS A 162 7.84 -2.05 19.94
N TYR A 163 7.54 -1.00 19.17
CA TYR A 163 7.61 -1.05 17.71
C TYR A 163 9.02 -0.79 17.16
N PHE A 164 9.90 -0.19 17.97
CA PHE A 164 11.27 0.19 17.62
C PHE A 164 12.26 -0.31 18.68
#